data_AF-A0AAQ3RJG7-F1
#
_entry.id   AF-A0AAQ3RJG7-F1
#
_cell.length_a   1.000
_cell.length_b   1.000
_cell.length_c   1.000
_cell.angle_alpha   90.00
_cell.angle_beta   90.00
_cell.angle_gamma   90.00
#
_symmetry.space_group_name_H-M   'P 1'
#
loop_
_entity.id
_entity.type
_entity.pdbx_description
1 polymer ?
#
loop_
_entity_poly.entity_id
_entity_poly.type
_entity_poly.pdbx_seq_one_letter_code
_entity_poly.pdbx_strand_id
1 'polypeptide(L)'
;MTEQRTTGGCIWGMMGIQRFFLTLAITLSILFGNGNLVLSFDGGGSHQKQQPTLCQELIIPSGYPCSEYTTQTKDGFLLGLQRVSSSSSLRLGNHGERGPPVLLLHGLFMVTSSFYS
;
A
#
# COMPACT_ATOMS: atom_id res chain seq x y z
N MET A 1 57.54 32.20 0.91
CA MET A 1 56.59 33.34 0.97
C MET A 1 56.37 33.76 -0.46
N THR A 2 55.24 33.58 -1.14
CA THR A 2 53.80 33.52 -0.80
C THR A 2 53.10 32.89 -2.02
N GLU A 3 52.37 31.78 -1.91
CA GLU A 3 50.94 31.61 -1.56
C GLU A 3 49.92 32.11 -2.62
N GLN A 4 49.25 31.10 -3.20
CA GLN A 4 47.97 30.97 -3.91
C GLN A 4 47.27 32.17 -4.60
N ARG A 5 47.06 31.99 -5.91
CA ARG A 5 46.01 32.66 -6.70
C ARG A 5 44.93 31.62 -7.03
N THR A 6 43.88 31.56 -6.21
CA THR A 6 42.79 30.59 -6.37
C THR A 6 41.51 31.29 -6.82
N THR A 7 41.13 31.01 -8.07
CA THR A 7 39.77 30.91 -8.61
C THR A 7 38.61 31.27 -7.67
N GLY A 8 37.98 32.43 -7.89
CA GLY A 8 36.79 32.87 -7.16
C GLY A 8 35.68 33.50 -8.03
N GLY A 9 35.68 33.31 -9.35
CA GLY A 9 34.85 34.12 -10.27
C GLY A 9 33.70 33.43 -11.02
N CYS A 10 33.72 32.10 -11.22
CA CYS A 10 32.84 31.48 -12.25
C CYS A 10 31.68 30.63 -11.70
N ILE A 11 31.59 30.44 -10.38
CA ILE A 11 30.70 29.42 -9.81
C ILE A 11 29.22 29.86 -9.84
N TRP A 12 28.93 31.17 -9.75
CA TRP A 12 27.56 31.69 -9.76
C TRP A 12 26.88 31.64 -11.13
N GLY A 13 27.62 31.91 -12.22
CA GLY A 13 27.08 31.83 -13.59
C GLY A 13 26.77 30.39 -14.03
N MET A 14 27.62 29.44 -13.64
CA MET A 14 27.45 28.02 -13.99
C MET A 14 26.28 27.37 -13.23
N MET A 15 26.03 27.77 -11.98
CA MET A 15 24.92 27.26 -11.17
C MET A 15 23.54 27.69 -11.72
N GLY A 16 23.43 28.91 -12.26
CA GLY A 16 22.19 29.41 -12.87
C GLY A 16 21.85 28.71 -14.19
N ILE A 17 22.86 28.44 -15.01
CA ILE A 17 22.71 27.74 -16.29
C ILE A 17 22.31 26.28 -16.07
N GLN A 18 22.91 25.59 -15.10
CA GLN A 18 22.54 24.22 -14.77
C GLN A 18 21.09 24.14 -14.26
N ARG A 19 20.65 25.10 -13.44
CA ARG A 19 19.25 25.18 -12.97
C ARG A 19 18.29 25.46 -14.12
N PHE A 20 18.66 26.32 -15.05
CA PHE A 20 17.87 26.60 -16.24
C PHE A 20 17.67 25.35 -17.11
N PHE A 21 18.74 24.61 -17.38
CA PHE A 21 18.66 23.35 -18.12
C PHE A 21 17.82 22.30 -17.39
N LEU A 22 17.91 22.21 -16.07
CA LEU A 22 17.08 21.31 -15.26
C LEU A 22 15.58 21.67 -15.36
N THR A 23 15.25 22.95 -15.24
CA THR A 23 13.85 23.41 -15.35
C THR A 23 13.29 23.26 -16.76
N LEU A 24 14.13 23.50 -17.78
CA LEU A 24 13.75 23.33 -19.17
C LEU A 24 13.53 21.84 -19.50
N ALA A 25 14.39 20.95 -19.01
CA ALA A 25 14.22 19.51 -19.21
C ALA A 25 12.95 18.97 -18.54
N ILE A 26 12.63 19.44 -17.32
CA ILE A 26 11.40 19.03 -16.61
C ILE A 26 10.16 19.52 -17.36
N THR A 27 10.13 20.79 -17.77
CA THR A 27 8.99 21.36 -18.51
C THR A 27 8.80 20.73 -19.88
N LEU A 28 9.88 20.45 -20.61
CA LEU A 28 9.82 19.69 -21.86
C LEU A 28 9.34 18.26 -21.64
N SER A 29 9.75 17.59 -20.55
CA SER A 29 9.27 16.26 -20.22
C SER A 29 7.76 16.24 -19.90
N ILE A 30 7.23 17.33 -19.33
CA ILE A 30 5.79 17.49 -19.07
C ILE A 30 5.01 17.84 -20.35
N LEU A 31 5.58 18.67 -21.23
CA LEU A 31 4.92 19.09 -22.48
C LEU A 31 4.98 18.04 -23.61
N PHE A 32 6.11 17.34 -23.74
CA PHE A 32 6.36 16.35 -24.80
C PHE A 32 6.19 14.90 -24.32
N GLY A 33 6.17 14.67 -23.01
CA GLY A 33 5.73 13.40 -22.45
C GLY A 33 4.23 13.29 -22.64
N ASN A 34 3.80 12.60 -23.70
CA ASN A 34 2.40 12.30 -24.01
C ASN A 34 1.61 11.87 -22.76
N GLY A 35 0.89 12.82 -22.18
CA GLY A 35 -0.40 12.66 -21.50
C GLY A 35 -0.58 11.54 -20.48
N ASN A 36 0.21 11.49 -19.39
CA ASN A 36 -0.18 10.76 -18.18
C ASN A 36 0.50 11.31 -16.90
N LEU A 37 0.12 12.53 -16.47
CA LEU A 37 0.01 12.82 -15.03
C LEU A 37 -1.47 12.75 -14.64
N VAL A 38 -2.10 11.64 -14.97
CA VAL A 38 -3.30 11.22 -14.25
C VAL A 38 -2.75 10.51 -13.02
N LEU A 39 -3.07 10.98 -11.81
CA LEU A 39 -3.09 10.12 -10.63
C LEU A 39 -4.20 9.10 -10.86
N SER A 40 -3.99 8.20 -11.82
CA SER A 40 -4.97 7.21 -12.23
C SER A 40 -4.88 6.11 -11.20
N PHE A 41 -5.86 6.06 -10.31
CA PHE A 41 -6.19 4.85 -9.59
C PHE A 41 -6.78 3.89 -10.63
N ASP A 42 -5.91 3.24 -11.41
CA ASP A 42 -6.30 2.30 -12.45
C ASP A 42 -6.73 0.98 -11.80
N GLY A 43 -8.00 0.94 -11.40
CA GLY A 43 -8.68 -0.27 -10.98
C GLY A 43 -9.10 -1.07 -12.20
N GLY A 44 -8.18 -1.78 -12.88
CA GLY A 44 -8.55 -2.87 -13.76
C GLY A 44 -7.59 -3.21 -14.90
N GLY A 45 -6.85 -4.32 -14.77
CA GLY A 45 -6.23 -4.95 -15.94
C GLY A 45 -5.13 -5.99 -15.68
N SER A 46 -5.52 -7.22 -15.33
CA SER A 46 -4.98 -8.46 -15.92
C SER A 46 -3.46 -8.75 -15.87
N HIS A 47 -2.86 -8.75 -14.68
CA HIS A 47 -1.86 -9.75 -14.33
C HIS A 47 -1.95 -9.99 -12.82
N GLN A 48 -2.88 -10.85 -12.40
CA GLN A 48 -2.90 -11.30 -11.01
C GLN A 48 -1.69 -12.19 -10.78
N LYS A 49 -0.53 -11.59 -10.52
CA LYS A 49 0.31 -12.14 -9.46
C LYS A 49 -0.55 -12.01 -8.21
N GLN A 50 -1.34 -13.05 -7.93
CA GLN A 50 -2.21 -13.10 -6.77
C GLN A 50 -1.35 -12.73 -5.57
N GLN A 51 -1.52 -11.51 -5.05
CA GLN A 51 -0.82 -11.15 -3.83
C GLN A 51 -1.34 -12.10 -2.76
N PRO A 52 -0.47 -12.75 -1.98
CA PRO A 52 -0.91 -13.67 -0.96
C PRO A 52 -1.83 -12.90 -0.01
N THR A 53 -3.03 -13.47 0.20
CA THR A 53 -4.01 -12.85 1.06
C THR A 53 -3.60 -13.04 2.52
N LEU A 54 -4.17 -12.25 3.41
CA LEU A 54 -3.85 -12.34 4.84
C LEU A 54 -4.24 -13.70 5.42
N CYS A 55 -5.25 -14.37 4.85
CA CYS A 55 -5.56 -15.75 5.21
C CYS A 55 -4.39 -16.69 4.91
N GLN A 56 -3.81 -16.58 3.70
CA GLN A 56 -2.77 -17.49 3.23
C GLN A 56 -1.40 -17.22 3.87
N GLU A 57 -1.06 -15.94 4.09
CA GLU A 57 0.24 -15.54 4.62
C GLU A 57 0.34 -15.74 6.15
N LEU A 58 -0.76 -15.55 6.88
CA LEU A 58 -0.70 -15.39 8.33
C LEU A 58 -1.64 -16.34 9.08
N ILE A 59 -2.94 -16.32 8.80
CA ILE A 59 -3.93 -17.01 9.66
C ILE A 59 -3.92 -18.54 9.47
N ILE A 60 -3.86 -19.02 8.22
CA ILE A 60 -3.80 -20.45 7.94
C ILE A 60 -2.51 -21.07 8.49
N PRO A 61 -1.32 -20.46 8.29
CA PRO A 61 -0.09 -20.90 8.96
C PRO A 61 -0.17 -20.89 10.49
N SER A 62 -0.92 -19.97 11.10
CA SER A 62 -1.21 -19.97 12.54
C SER A 62 -2.18 -21.07 13.00
N GLY A 63 -2.70 -21.90 12.08
CA GLY A 63 -3.56 -23.04 12.41
C GLY A 63 -5.04 -22.72 12.57
N TYR A 64 -5.49 -21.53 12.16
CA TYR A 64 -6.90 -21.14 12.23
C TYR A 64 -7.59 -21.20 10.85
N PRO A 65 -8.79 -21.81 10.76
CA PRO A 65 -9.62 -21.74 9.56
C PRO A 65 -9.98 -20.29 9.18
N CYS A 66 -9.77 -19.94 7.92
CA CYS A 66 -9.96 -18.58 7.41
C CYS A 66 -10.88 -18.55 6.18
N SER A 67 -11.73 -17.54 6.07
CA SER A 67 -12.59 -17.28 4.91
C SER A 67 -12.64 -15.79 4.60
N GLU A 68 -12.56 -15.44 3.31
CA GLU A 68 -12.57 -14.05 2.84
C GLU A 68 -13.85 -13.75 2.08
N TYR A 69 -14.40 -12.56 2.30
CA TYR A 69 -15.62 -12.09 1.68
C TYR A 69 -15.43 -10.66 1.19
N THR A 70 -15.94 -10.35 0.00
CA THR A 70 -16.03 -8.97 -0.48
C THR A 70 -17.49 -8.55 -0.43
N THR A 71 -17.80 -7.47 0.28
CA THR A 71 -19.16 -6.92 0.36
C THR A 71 -19.20 -5.49 -0.16
N GLN A 72 -20.30 -5.11 -0.81
CA GLN A 72 -20.51 -3.76 -1.31
C GLN A 72 -21.39 -2.98 -0.33
N THR A 73 -20.95 -1.80 0.08
CA THR A 73 -21.75 -0.89 0.90
C THR A 73 -22.80 -0.17 0.06
N LYS A 74 -23.80 0.42 0.72
CA LYS A 74 -24.90 1.12 0.04
C LYS A 74 -24.41 2.30 -0.84
N ASP A 75 -23.32 2.92 -0.44
CA ASP A 75 -22.64 4.03 -1.12
C ASP A 75 -21.60 3.56 -2.15
N GLY A 76 -21.49 2.25 -2.41
CA GLY A 76 -20.74 1.69 -3.53
C GLY A 76 -19.30 1.29 -3.23
N PHE A 77 -18.85 1.35 -1.97
CA PHE A 77 -17.51 0.89 -1.60
C PHE A 77 -17.45 -0.63 -1.48
N LEU A 78 -16.34 -1.22 -1.90
CA LEU A 78 -16.07 -2.65 -1.72
C LEU A 78 -15.22 -2.86 -0.46
N LEU A 79 -15.73 -3.63 0.49
CA LEU A 79 -15.07 -4.00 1.73
C LEU A 79 -14.61 -5.45 1.67
N GLY A 80 -13.31 -5.66 1.88
CA GLY A 80 -12.73 -6.99 2.13
C GLY A 80 -12.88 -7.35 3.62
N LEU A 81 -13.62 -8.41 3.90
CA LEU A 81 -13.87 -8.95 5.22
C LEU A 81 -13.16 -10.29 5.37
N GLN A 82 -12.58 -10.51 6.55
CA GLN A 82 -11.91 -11.75 6.89
C GLN A 82 -12.57 -12.37 8.12
N ARG A 83 -12.98 -13.63 7.97
CA ARG A 83 -13.56 -14.43 9.04
C ARG A 83 -12.56 -15.50 9.45
N VAL A 84 -12.18 -15.46 10.72
CA VAL A 84 -11.43 -16.53 11.36
C VAL A 84 -12.37 -17.30 12.26
N SER A 85 -12.46 -18.61 12.06
CA SER A 85 -13.32 -19.47 12.87
C SER A 85 -12.47 -20.33 13.78
N SER A 86 -12.94 -20.60 14.99
CA SER A 86 -12.29 -21.58 15.86
C SER A 86 -12.38 -22.96 15.20
N SER A 87 -11.26 -23.67 15.12
CA SER A 87 -11.30 -25.10 14.86
C SER A 87 -12.02 -25.76 16.04
N SER A 88 -12.88 -26.72 15.73
CA SER A 88 -13.79 -27.42 16.65
C SER A 88 -13.12 -28.20 17.80
N SER A 89 -11.83 -27.99 18.05
CA SER A 89 -11.02 -28.56 19.13
C SER A 89 -11.07 -27.73 20.41
N LEU A 90 -11.39 -26.43 20.36
CA LEU A 90 -11.71 -25.65 21.57
C LEU A 90 -13.17 -25.88 21.94
N ARG A 91 -13.41 -27.08 22.49
CA ARG A 91 -14.66 -27.53 23.09
C ARG A 91 -14.95 -26.69 24.35
N LEU A 92 -15.37 -25.45 24.17
CA LEU A 92 -16.16 -24.79 25.21
C LEU A 92 -17.54 -25.43 25.14
N GLY A 93 -17.91 -26.08 26.24
CA GLY A 93 -18.94 -27.11 26.32
C GLY A 93 -20.18 -26.89 25.46
N ASN A 94 -20.59 -28.00 24.84
CA ASN A 94 -21.83 -28.28 24.11
C ASN A 94 -21.68 -28.45 22.59
N HIS A 95 -22.31 -29.50 22.09
CA HIS A 95 -22.17 -30.03 20.73
C HIS A 95 -22.46 -28.99 19.63
N GLY A 96 -21.47 -28.68 18.79
CA GLY A 96 -21.71 -28.10 17.46
C GLY A 96 -22.11 -26.62 17.40
N GLU A 97 -22.13 -25.92 18.54
CA GLU A 97 -22.55 -24.52 18.58
C GLU A 97 -21.37 -23.60 18.19
N ARG A 98 -21.46 -22.97 17.01
CA ARG A 98 -20.56 -21.88 16.63
C ARG A 98 -20.74 -20.76 17.66
N GLY A 99 -19.66 -20.35 18.31
CA GLY A 99 -19.69 -19.24 19.26
C GLY A 99 -20.26 -17.95 18.65
N PRO A 100 -20.69 -16.99 19.49
CA PRO A 100 -21.26 -15.73 19.02
C PRO A 100 -20.27 -14.99 18.10
N PRO A 101 -20.74 -14.42 16.98
CA PRO A 101 -19.85 -13.70 16.07
C PRO A 101 -19.35 -12.41 16.72
N VAL A 102 -18.05 -12.16 16.60
CA VAL A 102 -17.41 -10.92 17.05
C VAL A 102 -16.84 -10.20 15.83
N LEU A 103 -17.15 -8.90 15.70
CA LEU A 103 -16.59 -8.04 14.66
C LEU A 103 -15.44 -7.23 15.23
N LEU A 104 -14.24 -7.42 14.68
CA LEU A 104 -13.05 -6.65 15.03
C LEU A 104 -12.86 -5.55 13.98
N LEU A 105 -12.80 -4.30 14.43
CA LEU A 105 -12.55 -3.14 13.58
C LEU A 105 -11.24 -2.48 14.00
N HIS A 106 -10.37 -2.23 13.02
CA HIS A 106 -9.11 -1.53 13.25
C HIS A 106 -9.35 -0.02 13.40
N GLY A 107 -8.44 0.67 14.10
CA GLY A 107 -8.47 2.13 14.25
C GLY A 107 -7.98 2.88 13.02
N LEU A 108 -7.96 4.22 13.08
CA LEU A 108 -7.48 5.07 12.00
C LEU A 108 -6.04 4.71 11.59
N PHE A 109 -5.80 4.49 10.29
CA PHE A 109 -4.52 4.08 9.70
C PHE A 109 -3.96 2.71 10.14
N MET A 110 -4.76 1.85 10.79
CA MET A 110 -4.38 0.45 11.04
C MET A 110 -4.92 -0.49 9.95
N VAL A 111 -4.50 -1.76 10.00
CA VAL A 111 -4.97 -2.81 9.09
C VAL A 111 -5.36 -4.04 9.90
N THR A 112 -6.20 -4.92 9.33
CA THR A 112 -6.72 -6.11 10.02
C THR A 112 -5.61 -7.07 10.52
N SER A 113 -4.40 -7.05 9.94
CA SER A 113 -3.28 -7.89 10.39
C SER A 113 -2.82 -7.55 11.81
N SER A 114 -3.11 -6.34 12.31
CA SER A 114 -2.69 -5.93 13.65
C SER A 114 -3.32 -6.75 14.79
N PHE A 115 -4.42 -7.46 14.54
CA PHE A 115 -5.03 -8.35 15.53
C PHE A 115 -4.34 -9.73 15.64
N TYR A 116 -3.46 -10.06 14.69
CA TYR A 116 -2.88 -11.40 14.57
C TYR A 116 -1.35 -11.41 14.76
N SER A 117 -0.76 -10.29 15.19
CA SER A 117 0.68 -10.16 15.48
C SER A 117 1.04 -10.53 16.92
#